data_AF-A0AAU2GI09-F1
#
_entry.id   AF-A0AAU2GI09-F1
#
_cell.length_a   1.000
_cell.length_b   1.000
_cell.length_c   1.000
_cell.angle_alpha   90.00
_cell.angle_beta   90.00
_cell.angle_gamma   90.00
#
_symmetry.space_group_name_H-M   'P 1'
#
loop_
_entity.id
_entity.type
_entity.pdbx_description
1 polymer ?
#
loop_
_entity_poly.entity_id
_entity_poly.type
_entity_poly.pdbx_seq_one_letter_code
_entity_poly.pdbx_strand_id
1 'polypeptide(L)'
;MGTRYPDSGVTAIPTTELQSALLALNGTGVPFSVREAAGSGLLAEWRILEPAWGSGVSRRQVERTLKVWMRPLPTERVVRAMDEQWSVTRAGDPPTLTVGRERGRGPMRSIHKEWTYKKGPDGRRHKVETFSLDTRDMKNPLRDAVLESGWTWRGVYKL
;
A
#
# COMPACT_ATOMS: atom_id res chain seq x y z
N MET A 1 5.76 -5.60 10.22
CA MET A 1 6.61 -6.45 9.36
C MET A 1 6.97 -7.69 10.12
N GLY A 2 7.22 -8.79 9.42
CA GLY A 2 7.65 -10.05 10.02
C GLY A 2 7.93 -11.06 8.91
N THR A 3 8.59 -12.14 9.27
CA THR A 3 8.71 -13.30 8.38
C THR A 3 7.40 -14.08 8.40
N ARG A 4 6.95 -14.52 7.22
CA ARG A 4 5.79 -15.37 7.03
C ARG A 4 6.19 -16.48 6.08
N TYR A 5 5.83 -17.70 6.44
CA TYR A 5 6.18 -18.90 5.71
C TYR A 5 4.93 -19.40 4.97
N PRO A 6 5.11 -20.02 3.79
CA PRO A 6 4.00 -20.66 3.09
C PRO A 6 3.45 -21.83 3.93
N ASP A 7 2.21 -22.22 3.65
CA ASP A 7 1.60 -23.38 4.30
C ASP A 7 2.38 -24.67 3.97
N SER A 8 2.32 -25.63 4.89
CA SER A 8 2.97 -26.93 4.71
C SER A 8 2.42 -27.63 3.47
N GLY A 9 3.31 -28.06 2.57
CA GLY A 9 2.94 -28.78 1.34
C GLY A 9 2.83 -27.91 0.09
N VAL A 10 2.91 -26.58 0.22
CA VAL A 10 2.99 -25.68 -0.95
C VAL A 10 4.41 -25.72 -1.51
N THR A 11 4.56 -26.19 -2.74
CA THR A 11 5.86 -26.25 -3.43
C THR A 11 6.17 -24.90 -4.07
N ALA A 12 7.38 -24.38 -3.85
CA ALA A 12 7.79 -23.10 -4.40
C ALA A 12 7.86 -23.14 -5.94
N ILE A 13 7.06 -22.30 -6.60
CA ILE A 13 7.07 -22.15 -8.05
C ILE A 13 8.35 -21.43 -8.54
N PRO A 14 8.70 -21.51 -9.84
CA PRO A 14 9.80 -20.76 -10.43
C PRO A 14 9.69 -19.25 -10.18
N THR A 15 10.84 -18.55 -10.12
CA THR A 15 10.89 -17.11 -9.88
C THR A 15 10.10 -16.30 -10.91
N THR A 16 10.13 -16.72 -12.17
CA THR A 16 9.39 -16.07 -13.26
C THR A 16 7.89 -16.17 -13.05
N GLU A 17 7.38 -17.32 -12.62
CA GLU A 17 5.96 -17.51 -12.32
C GLU A 17 5.53 -16.70 -11.09
N LEU A 18 6.38 -16.63 -10.05
CA LEU A 18 6.15 -15.74 -8.91
C LEU A 18 6.05 -14.26 -9.35
N GLN A 19 6.96 -13.81 -10.22
CA GLN A 19 6.94 -12.44 -10.75
C GLN A 19 5.66 -12.19 -11.54
N SER A 20 5.26 -13.14 -12.39
CA SER A 20 3.99 -13.06 -13.13
C SER A 20 2.78 -13.02 -12.19
N ALA A 21 2.75 -13.83 -11.13
CA ALA A 21 1.66 -13.82 -10.14
C ALA A 21 1.54 -12.47 -9.43
N LEU A 22 2.66 -11.86 -9.05
CA LEU A 22 2.68 -10.53 -8.44
C LEU A 22 2.24 -9.43 -9.41
N LEU A 23 2.64 -9.50 -10.68
CA LEU A 23 2.20 -8.55 -11.72
C LEU A 23 0.71 -8.70 -12.05
N ALA A 24 0.16 -9.92 -11.97
CA ALA A 24 -1.24 -10.20 -12.23
C ALA A 24 -2.19 -9.53 -11.22
N LEU A 25 -1.69 -9.14 -10.03
CA LEU A 25 -2.47 -8.37 -9.05
C LEU A 25 -3.02 -7.06 -9.64
N ASN A 26 -2.37 -6.47 -10.64
CA ASN A 26 -2.90 -5.28 -11.33
C ASN A 26 -4.32 -5.46 -11.91
N GLY A 27 -4.71 -6.72 -12.22
CA GLY A 27 -6.02 -7.04 -12.80
C GLY A 27 -7.10 -7.41 -11.79
N THR A 28 -6.81 -7.42 -10.49
CA THR A 28 -7.73 -7.94 -9.47
C THR A 28 -8.56 -6.86 -8.77
N GLY A 29 -8.46 -5.61 -9.23
CA GLY A 29 -9.18 -4.47 -8.63
C GLY A 29 -8.56 -3.95 -7.32
N VAL A 30 -7.33 -4.34 -7.00
CA VAL A 30 -6.57 -3.78 -5.88
C VAL A 30 -6.31 -2.27 -6.09
N PRO A 31 -6.16 -1.49 -5.01
CA PRO A 31 -6.04 -0.03 -5.12
C PRO A 31 -4.63 0.45 -5.49
N PHE A 32 -3.71 -0.47 -5.80
CA PHE A 32 -2.31 -0.20 -6.07
C PHE A 32 -1.88 -0.82 -7.41
N SER A 33 -0.72 -0.44 -7.92
CA SER A 33 -0.12 -1.09 -9.08
C SER A 33 1.20 -1.76 -8.73
N VAL A 34 1.49 -2.88 -9.40
CA VAL A 34 2.75 -3.61 -9.32
C VAL A 34 3.48 -3.47 -10.65
N ARG A 35 4.78 -3.17 -10.60
CA ARG A 35 5.63 -3.08 -11.79
C ARG A 35 7.00 -3.66 -11.52
N GLU A 36 7.71 -3.98 -12.58
CA GLU A 36 9.13 -4.33 -12.48
C GLU A 36 9.95 -3.15 -11.94
N ALA A 37 10.98 -3.49 -11.17
CA ALA A 37 11.96 -2.58 -10.64
C ALA A 37 13.37 -3.03 -11.06
N ALA A 38 14.35 -2.15 -10.90
CA ALA A 38 15.74 -2.46 -11.24
C ALA A 38 16.24 -3.72 -10.50
N GLY A 39 17.12 -4.47 -11.16
CA GLY A 39 17.80 -5.63 -10.55
C GLY A 39 16.89 -6.85 -10.29
N SER A 40 15.93 -7.11 -11.18
CA SER A 40 14.95 -8.22 -11.07
C SER A 40 13.99 -8.13 -9.87
N GLY A 41 13.86 -6.94 -9.29
CA GLY A 41 12.90 -6.66 -8.23
C GLY A 41 11.53 -6.26 -8.77
N LEU A 42 10.59 -6.08 -7.86
CA LEU A 42 9.28 -5.51 -8.14
C LEU A 42 9.01 -4.34 -7.19
N LEU A 43 8.18 -3.42 -7.65
CA LEU A 43 7.69 -2.31 -6.85
C LEU A 43 6.16 -2.32 -6.93
N ALA A 44 5.52 -2.43 -5.77
CA ALA A 44 4.13 -2.06 -5.64
C ALA A 44 4.02 -0.59 -5.18
N GLU A 45 3.14 0.19 -5.80
CA GLU A 45 2.93 1.61 -5.50
C GLU A 45 1.42 1.91 -5.34
N TRP A 46 1.06 2.59 -4.26
CA TRP A 46 -0.29 3.10 -4.01
C TRP A 46 -0.24 4.60 -3.77
N ARG A 47 -0.92 5.38 -4.62
CA ARG A 47 -1.11 6.83 -4.42
C ARG A 47 -2.48 7.08 -3.84
N ILE A 48 -2.52 7.83 -2.75
CA ILE A 48 -3.71 8.11 -1.95
C ILE A 48 -3.81 9.62 -1.82
N LEU A 49 -4.97 10.15 -2.17
CA LEU A 49 -5.32 11.52 -1.91
C LEU A 49 -6.24 11.54 -0.68
N GLU A 50 -5.73 11.97 0.46
CA GLU A 50 -6.53 12.08 1.67
C GLU A 50 -7.54 13.24 1.51
N PRO A 51 -8.70 13.20 2.19
CA PRO A 51 -9.66 14.28 2.16
C PRO A 51 -9.02 15.59 2.60
N ALA A 52 -9.39 16.69 1.95
CA ALA A 52 -8.91 18.00 2.35
C ALA A 52 -9.60 18.44 3.66
N TRP A 53 -8.86 19.12 4.53
CA TRP A 53 -9.40 19.73 5.75
C TRP A 53 -9.13 21.25 5.76
N GLY A 54 -9.95 22.00 6.50
CA GLY A 54 -9.95 23.48 6.48
C GLY A 54 -10.68 24.09 5.29
N SER A 55 -10.67 25.42 5.18
CA SER A 55 -11.38 26.17 4.13
C SER A 55 -10.55 27.35 3.60
N GLY A 56 -10.78 27.73 2.34
CA GLY A 56 -10.10 28.83 1.67
C GLY A 56 -8.57 28.68 1.69
N VAL A 57 -7.85 29.73 2.07
CA VAL A 57 -6.37 29.75 2.09
C VAL A 57 -5.78 28.78 3.11
N SER A 58 -6.54 28.40 4.14
CA SER A 58 -6.13 27.42 5.15
C SER A 58 -6.50 25.98 4.80
N ARG A 59 -7.14 25.75 3.64
CA ARG A 59 -7.43 24.42 3.12
C ARG A 59 -6.12 23.67 2.92
N ARG A 60 -6.04 22.45 3.45
CA ARG A 60 -4.89 21.56 3.36
C ARG A 60 -5.33 20.19 2.87
N GLN A 61 -4.42 19.49 2.19
CA GLN A 61 -4.66 18.14 1.69
C GLN A 61 -3.35 17.34 1.71
N VAL A 62 -3.41 16.07 2.12
CA VAL A 62 -2.26 15.15 2.02
C VAL A 62 -2.37 14.30 0.76
N GLU A 63 -1.30 14.30 -0.03
CA GLU A 63 -1.02 13.29 -1.04
C GLU A 63 -0.01 12.30 -0.45
N ARG A 64 -0.41 11.03 -0.29
CA ARG A 64 0.42 9.97 0.28
C ARG A 64 0.74 8.93 -0.78
N THR A 65 1.99 8.52 -0.85
CA THR A 65 2.45 7.42 -1.69
C THR A 65 3.04 6.34 -0.81
N LEU A 66 2.46 5.14 -0.87
CA LEU A 66 2.98 3.93 -0.25
C LEU A 66 3.69 3.09 -1.30
N LYS A 67 4.84 2.54 -0.92
CA LYS A 67 5.67 1.69 -1.77
C LYS A 67 6.06 0.44 -1.02
N VAL A 68 5.98 -0.70 -1.69
CA VAL A 68 6.56 -1.95 -1.21
C VAL A 68 7.53 -2.44 -2.27
N TRP A 69 8.82 -2.36 -1.95
CA TRP A 69 9.88 -2.89 -2.77
C TRP A 69 10.05 -4.37 -2.46
N MET A 70 10.08 -5.22 -3.48
CA MET A 70 10.15 -6.67 -3.36
C MET A 70 11.33 -7.20 -4.15
N ARG A 71 12.15 -8.05 -3.52
CA ARG A 71 13.29 -8.71 -4.16
C ARG A 71 13.21 -10.22 -3.96
N PRO A 72 12.91 -10.99 -5.02
CA PRO A 72 13.00 -12.44 -4.98
C PRO A 72 14.46 -12.90 -4.82
N LEU A 73 14.67 -13.91 -3.98
CA LEU A 73 15.94 -14.61 -3.76
C LEU A 73 15.75 -16.10 -4.11
N PRO A 74 16.03 -16.51 -5.36
CA PRO A 74 15.69 -17.83 -5.87
C PRO A 74 16.28 -19.00 -5.08
N THR A 75 17.54 -18.88 -4.66
CA THR A 75 18.22 -19.92 -3.88
C THR A 75 17.57 -20.16 -2.52
N GLU A 76 17.08 -19.10 -1.86
CA GLU A 76 16.46 -19.17 -0.53
C GLU A 76 14.94 -19.42 -0.60
N ARG A 77 14.32 -19.26 -1.78
CA ARG A 77 12.84 -19.20 -1.94
C ARG A 77 12.21 -18.16 -1.01
N VAL A 78 12.87 -17.01 -0.90
CA VAL A 78 12.46 -15.88 -0.06
C VAL A 78 12.22 -14.64 -0.93
N VAL A 79 11.16 -13.89 -0.65
CA VAL A 79 10.98 -12.51 -1.11
C VAL A 79 11.31 -11.58 0.04
N ARG A 80 12.37 -10.77 -0.12
CA ARG A 80 12.62 -9.66 0.80
C ARG A 80 11.72 -8.48 0.43
N ALA A 81 11.03 -7.93 1.41
CA ALA A 81 10.09 -6.84 1.21
C ALA A 81 10.40 -5.65 2.12
N MET A 82 10.50 -4.45 1.55
CA MET A 82 10.77 -3.21 2.27
C MET A 82 9.68 -2.18 1.97
N ASP A 83 9.05 -1.66 3.01
CA ASP A 83 8.06 -0.60 2.90
C ASP A 83 8.74 0.78 2.87
N GLU A 84 8.26 1.66 2.00
CA GLU A 84 8.65 3.07 1.91
C GLU A 84 7.40 3.95 1.73
N GLN A 85 7.39 5.12 2.36
CA GLN A 85 6.27 6.05 2.31
C GLN A 85 6.80 7.45 2.12
N TRP A 86 6.05 8.20 1.34
CA TRP A 86 6.21 9.62 1.14
C TRP A 86 4.86 10.30 1.27
N SER A 87 4.79 11.45 1.93
CA SER A 87 3.62 12.32 1.91
C SER A 87 4.00 13.74 1.56
N VAL A 88 3.12 14.41 0.83
CA VAL A 88 3.17 15.84 0.53
C VAL A 88 1.91 16.48 1.07
N THR A 89 2.05 17.46 1.95
CA THR A 89 0.94 18.30 2.38
C THR A 89 0.89 19.52 1.47
N ARG A 90 -0.24 19.71 0.80
CA ARG A 90 -0.52 20.87 -0.05
C ARG A 90 -1.53 21.81 0.61
N ALA A 91 -1.45 23.10 0.33
CA ALA A 91 -2.36 24.12 0.82
C ALA A 91 -2.89 25.04 -0.29
N GLY A 92 -4.03 25.68 -0.05
CA GLY A 92 -4.69 26.61 -0.97
C GLY A 92 -6.00 26.08 -1.56
N ASP A 93 -6.61 26.88 -2.42
CA ASP A 93 -7.86 26.55 -3.13
C ASP A 93 -7.74 26.89 -4.63
N PRO A 94 -7.37 25.94 -5.51
CA PRO A 94 -7.08 24.53 -5.21
C PRO A 94 -5.73 24.31 -4.49
N PRO A 95 -5.54 23.19 -3.76
CA PRO A 95 -4.37 22.95 -2.94
C PRO A 95 -3.13 22.58 -3.78
N THR A 96 -2.44 23.59 -4.30
CA THR A 96 -1.25 23.44 -5.15
C THR A 96 0.06 23.74 -4.42
N LEU A 97 0.04 24.60 -3.40
CA LEU A 97 1.23 25.04 -2.66
C LEU A 97 1.74 23.92 -1.75
N THR A 98 2.98 23.47 -1.92
CA THR A 98 3.58 22.47 -1.00
C THR A 98 3.98 23.14 0.31
N VAL A 99 3.43 22.67 1.44
CA VAL A 99 3.68 23.21 2.78
C VAL A 99 4.31 22.19 3.74
N GLY A 100 4.38 20.92 3.35
CA GLY A 100 5.00 19.86 4.15
C GLY A 100 5.39 18.66 3.31
N ARG A 101 6.44 17.95 3.74
CA ARG A 101 6.93 16.71 3.14
C ARG A 101 7.39 15.78 4.26
N GLU A 102 6.92 14.54 4.25
CA GLU A 102 7.40 13.52 5.19
C GLU A 102 7.82 12.28 4.43
N ARG A 103 8.85 11.60 4.95
CA ARG A 103 9.35 10.34 4.39
C ARG A 103 9.56 9.34 5.52
N GLY A 104 9.00 8.15 5.34
CA GLY A 104 9.16 7.04 6.27
C GLY A 104 9.67 5.78 5.57
N ARG A 105 10.45 4.98 6.28
CA ARG A 105 10.86 3.62 5.88
C ARG A 105 10.61 2.65 7.02
N GLY A 106 10.30 1.41 6.70
CA GLY A 106 10.03 0.37 7.69
C GLY A 106 8.54 0.13 7.96
N PRO A 107 8.18 -0.64 9.00
CA PRO A 107 6.84 -1.20 9.17
C PRO A 107 5.73 -0.16 9.16
N MET A 108 4.97 -0.11 8.06
CA MET A 108 3.82 0.79 7.94
C MET A 108 2.55 0.11 8.43
N ARG A 109 2.00 0.63 9.53
CA ARG A 109 0.60 0.42 9.91
C ARG A 109 -0.04 1.80 10.02
N SER A 110 -0.76 2.19 8.96
CA SER A 110 -1.61 3.38 8.98
C SER A 110 -3.04 2.91 8.77
N ILE A 111 -3.89 3.22 9.75
CA ILE A 111 -5.33 3.09 9.65
C ILE A 111 -5.87 4.52 9.76
N HIS A 112 -6.33 5.09 8.65
CA HIS A 112 -6.99 6.38 8.66
C HIS A 112 -8.45 6.15 8.28
N LYS A 113 -9.37 6.66 9.10
CA LYS A 113 -10.80 6.60 8.84
C LYS A 113 -11.41 7.96 9.09
N GLU A 114 -12.15 8.47 8.12
CA GLU A 114 -12.94 9.68 8.26
C GLU A 114 -14.43 9.36 8.12
N TRP A 115 -15.22 10.07 8.90
CA TRP A 115 -16.67 9.89 8.95
C TRP A 115 -17.36 11.24 8.81
N THR A 116 -18.46 11.28 8.07
CA THR A 116 -19.38 12.43 8.03
C THR A 116 -20.77 12.02 8.51
N TYR A 117 -21.60 13.00 8.85
CA TYR A 117 -23.01 12.75 9.16
C TYR A 117 -23.86 13.10 7.95
N LYS A 118 -24.59 12.12 7.39
CA LYS A 118 -25.59 12.36 6.35
C LYS A 118 -27.00 12.19 6.92
N LYS A 119 -27.94 13.00 6.45
CA LYS A 119 -29.37 12.85 6.81
C LYS A 119 -29.96 11.73 5.94
N GLY A 120 -30.51 10.71 6.58
CA GLY A 120 -31.17 9.60 5.91
C GLY A 120 -32.57 9.95 5.43
N PRO A 121 -33.23 9.07 4.65
CA PRO A 121 -34.61 9.24 4.21
C PRO A 121 -35.61 9.33 5.40
N ASP A 122 -35.23 8.75 6.53
CA ASP A 122 -35.94 8.77 7.81
C ASP A 122 -35.78 10.11 8.58
N GLY A 123 -35.03 11.06 8.01
CA GLY A 123 -34.73 12.35 8.62
C GLY A 123 -33.68 12.30 9.74
N ARG A 124 -33.15 11.12 10.10
CA ARG A 124 -32.14 10.96 11.14
C ARG A 124 -30.73 11.15 10.58
N ARG A 125 -29.80 11.57 11.44
CA ARG A 125 -28.38 11.69 11.07
C ARG A 125 -27.70 10.33 11.24
N HIS A 126 -27.15 9.82 10.16
CA HIS A 126 -26.37 8.59 10.12
C HIS A 126 -24.90 8.91 9.91
N LYS A 127 -24.03 8.19 10.62
CA LYS A 127 -22.58 8.30 10.46
C LYS A 127 -22.17 7.47 9.23
N VAL A 128 -21.57 8.12 8.24
CA VAL A 128 -21.16 7.51 6.96
C VAL A 128 -19.65 7.63 6.85
N GLU A 129 -18.95 6.52 6.61
CA GLU A 129 -17.51 6.50 6.35
C GLU A 129 -17.26 7.20 5.00
N THR A 130 -16.44 8.24 5.00
CA THR A 130 -16.13 9.01 3.78
C THR A 130 -14.75 8.70 3.23
N PHE A 131 -13.88 8.13 4.06
CA PHE A 131 -12.54 7.74 3.66
C PHE A 131 -12.02 6.64 4.59
N SER A 132 -11.40 5.62 4.00
CA SER A 132 -10.65 4.60 4.72
C SER A 132 -9.36 4.32 3.99
N LEU A 133 -8.26 4.35 4.73
CA LEU A 133 -6.95 3.88 4.30
C LEU A 133 -6.47 2.85 5.31
N ASP A 134 -6.30 1.62 4.83
CA ASP A 134 -5.62 0.56 5.57
C ASP A 134 -4.45 0.04 4.76
N THR A 135 -3.23 0.18 5.26
CA THR A 135 -2.04 -0.31 4.54
C THR A 135 -2.06 -1.82 4.31
N ARG A 136 -2.91 -2.57 5.03
CA ARG A 136 -3.14 -3.99 4.81
C ARG A 136 -3.79 -4.29 3.46
N ASP A 137 -4.56 -3.36 2.88
CA ASP A 137 -5.20 -3.53 1.57
C ASP A 137 -4.16 -3.63 0.44
N MET A 138 -2.95 -3.12 0.68
CA MET A 138 -1.79 -3.32 -0.19
C MET A 138 -0.93 -4.51 0.25
N LYS A 139 -0.64 -4.61 1.54
CA LYS A 139 0.36 -5.57 2.03
C LYS A 139 -0.14 -7.01 2.08
N ASN A 140 -1.43 -7.23 2.31
CA ASN A 140 -1.99 -8.57 2.36
C ASN A 140 -1.96 -9.20 0.96
N PRO A 141 -2.54 -8.61 -0.11
CA PRO A 141 -2.52 -9.24 -1.43
C PRO A 141 -1.10 -9.57 -1.93
N LEU A 142 -0.13 -8.68 -1.69
CA LEU A 142 1.27 -8.91 -2.05
C LEU A 142 1.88 -10.09 -1.28
N ARG A 143 1.67 -10.13 0.05
CA ARG A 143 2.20 -11.20 0.88
C ARG A 143 1.53 -12.52 0.54
N ASP A 144 0.21 -12.51 0.43
CA ASP A 144 -0.58 -13.72 0.26
C ASP A 144 -0.26 -14.36 -1.10
N ALA A 145 -0.10 -13.57 -2.17
CA ALA A 145 0.42 -14.04 -3.45
C ALA A 145 1.82 -14.70 -3.36
N VAL A 146 2.72 -14.17 -2.53
CA VAL A 146 4.05 -14.78 -2.30
C VAL A 146 3.93 -16.12 -1.56
N LEU A 147 3.09 -16.19 -0.53
CA LEU A 147 2.90 -17.38 0.29
C LEU A 147 2.19 -18.49 -0.50
N GLU A 148 1.15 -18.16 -1.26
CA GLU A 148 0.41 -19.07 -2.14
C GLU A 148 1.30 -19.63 -3.26
N SER A 149 2.33 -18.88 -3.67
CA SER A 149 3.35 -19.32 -4.61
C SER A 149 4.40 -20.27 -3.98
N GLY A 150 4.31 -20.55 -2.68
CA GLY A 150 5.27 -21.38 -1.94
C GLY A 150 6.56 -20.65 -1.56
N TRP A 151 6.57 -19.32 -1.59
CA TRP A 151 7.74 -18.52 -1.21
C TRP A 151 7.58 -17.91 0.18
N THR A 152 8.68 -17.77 0.90
CA THR A 152 8.70 -17.10 2.21
C THR A 152 8.70 -15.58 2.02
N TRP A 153 7.79 -14.88 2.71
CA TRP A 153 7.83 -13.42 2.80
C TRP A 153 8.73 -12.99 3.96
N ARG A 154 9.72 -12.13 3.70
CA ARG A 154 10.61 -11.59 4.73
C ARG A 154 10.61 -10.05 4.69
N GLY A 155 9.94 -9.43 5.67
CA GLY A 155 10.01 -7.98 5.85
C GLY A 155 11.40 -7.53 6.31
N VAL A 156 11.97 -6.51 5.67
CA VAL A 156 13.30 -5.96 5.96
C VAL A 156 13.27 -4.43 6.00
N TYR A 157 14.25 -3.84 6.71
CA TYR A 157 14.44 -2.38 6.74
C TYR A 157 15.27 -1.84 5.56
N LYS A 158 15.98 -2.73 4.85
CA LYS A 158 16.82 -2.43 3.68
C LYS A 158 16.85 -3.62 2.72
N LEU A 159 16.91 -3.36 1.41
CA LEU A 159 17.01 -4.36 0.34
C LEU A 159 18.43 -4.53 -0.21
#